data_AF-A0A3N5T437-F1
#
_entry.id   AF-A0A3N5T437-F1
#
_cell.length_a   1.000
_cell.length_b   1.000
_cell.length_c   1.000
_cell.angle_alpha   90.00
_cell.angle_beta   90.00
_cell.angle_gamma   90.00
#
_symmetry.space_group_name_H-M   'P 1'
#
loop_
_entity.id
_entity.type
_entity.pdbx_description
1 polymer ?
#
loop_
_entity_poly.entity_id
_entity_poly.type
_entity_poly.pdbx_seq_one_letter_code
_entity_poly.pdbx_strand_id
1 'polypeptide(L)'
;MNVFENRITAMKLKVSVHAKEIRNVSKTCRYFEIFRVISYQWENAFVAKGAEGLGNKRPGFKPGTCPWRIKGELEEKILPLRTSC
;
A
#
# COMPACT_ATOMS: atom_id res chain seq x y z
N MET A 1 -0.02 -11.85 6.02
CA MET A 1 0.51 -10.58 5.46
C MET A 1 1.13 -10.88 4.11
N ASN A 2 0.78 -10.13 3.07
CA ASN A 2 1.30 -10.36 1.72
C ASN A 2 2.77 -9.87 1.64
N VAL A 3 3.68 -10.66 1.05
CA VAL A 3 5.13 -10.35 0.98
C VAL A 3 5.40 -8.95 0.41
N PHE A 4 4.58 -8.51 -0.55
CA PHE A 4 4.69 -7.17 -1.15
C PHE A 4 4.37 -6.03 -0.18
N GLU A 5 3.38 -6.22 0.70
CA GLU A 5 2.99 -5.21 1.69
C GLU A 5 4.08 -5.00 2.74
N ASN A 6 4.75 -6.09 3.11
CA ASN A 6 5.89 -6.05 4.04
C ASN A 6 7.07 -5.30 3.41
N ARG A 7 7.36 -5.53 2.12
CA ARG A 7 8.44 -4.81 1.41
C ARG A 7 8.19 -3.31 1.31
N ILE A 8 6.97 -2.90 0.95
CA ILE A 8 6.60 -1.49 0.86
C ILE A 8 6.71 -0.82 2.24
N THR A 9 6.19 -1.46 3.28
CA THR A 9 6.24 -0.95 4.65
C THR A 9 7.69 -0.80 5.12
N ALA A 10 8.55 -1.79 4.85
CA ALA A 10 9.97 -1.75 5.17
C ALA A 10 10.70 -0.62 4.42
N MET A 11 10.38 -0.38 3.15
CA MET A 11 10.95 0.73 2.37
C MET A 11 10.63 2.08 3.02
N LYS A 12 9.35 2.33 3.35
CA LYS A 12 8.95 3.59 3.98
C LYS A 12 9.60 3.79 5.35
N LEU A 13 9.78 2.70 6.10
CA LEU A 13 10.45 2.73 7.40
C LEU A 13 11.94 3.08 7.26
N LYS A 14 12.62 2.53 6.25
CA LYS A 14 14.02 2.90 5.92
C LYS A 14 14.14 4.38 5.57
N VAL A 15 13.22 4.93 4.78
CA VAL A 15 13.20 6.37 4.44
C VAL A 15 13.09 7.22 5.71
N SER A 16 12.21 6.85 6.63
CA SER A 16 12.01 7.58 7.90
C SER A 16 13.26 7.52 8.79
N VAL A 17 13.90 6.35 8.91
CA VAL A 17 15.13 6.19 9.69
C VAL A 17 16.27 7.03 9.10
N HIS A 18 16.48 6.95 7.78
CA HIS A 18 17.53 7.72 7.11
C HIS A 18 17.32 9.24 7.24
N ALA A 19 16.06 9.69 7.20
CA ALA A 19 15.72 11.10 7.43
C ALA A 19 16.13 11.58 8.83
N LYS A 20 15.98 10.73 9.84
CA LYS A 20 16.42 11.02 11.23
C LYS A 20 17.94 11.03 11.37
N GLU A 21 18.63 10.10 10.71
CA GLU A 21 20.10 10.01 10.75
C GLU A 21 20.76 11.26 10.13
N ILE A 22 20.32 11.65 8.94
CA ILE A 22 20.90 12.79 8.21
C ILE A 22 20.41 14.13 8.75
N ARG A 23 19.26 14.16 9.44
CA ARG A 23 18.55 15.39 9.89
C ARG A 23 18.27 16.37 8.75
N ASN A 24 18.19 15.89 7.51
CA ASN A 24 17.87 16.69 6.34
C ASN A 24 16.95 15.94 5.39
N VAL A 25 15.65 16.25 5.49
CA VAL A 25 14.59 15.60 4.70
C VAL A 25 14.77 15.83 3.20
N SER A 26 15.30 16.98 2.76
CA SER A 26 15.51 17.25 1.34
C SER A 26 16.61 16.38 0.73
N LYS A 27 17.69 16.11 1.49
CA LYS A 27 18.75 15.20 1.05
C LYS A 27 18.23 13.76 0.96
N THR A 28 17.46 13.32 1.94
CA THR A 28 16.92 11.95 1.95
C THR A 28 15.88 11.74 0.86
N CYS A 29 15.02 12.73 0.60
CA CYS A 29 14.06 12.67 -0.51
C CYS A 29 14.76 12.56 -1.87
N ARG A 30 15.88 13.26 -2.09
CA ARG A 30 16.69 13.11 -3.30
C ARG A 30 17.36 11.74 -3.40
N TYR A 31 17.86 11.22 -2.28
CA TYR A 31 18.51 9.90 -2.23
C TYR A 31 17.54 8.76 -2.55
N PHE A 32 16.31 8.84 -2.06
CA PHE A 32 15.26 7.83 -2.32
C PHE A 32 14.35 8.15 -3.51
N GLU A 33 14.62 9.24 -4.24
CA GLU A 33 13.83 9.69 -5.40
C GLU A 33 12.33 9.85 -5.10
N ILE A 34 12.01 10.38 -3.92
CA ILE A 34 10.64 10.65 -3.50
C ILE A 34 10.39 12.14 -3.34
N PHE A 35 9.12 12.54 -3.51
CA PHE A 35 8.71 13.90 -3.19
C PHE A 35 8.62 14.10 -1.67
N ARG A 36 9.00 15.29 -1.20
CA ARG A 36 8.92 15.66 0.23
C ARG A 36 7.52 15.50 0.81
N VAL A 37 6.50 15.80 0.01
CA VAL A 37 5.09 15.66 0.39
C VAL A 37 4.77 14.22 0.80
N ILE A 38 5.28 13.23 0.05
CA ILE A 38 5.08 11.81 0.33
C ILE A 38 5.80 11.42 1.63
N SER A 39 7.04 11.90 1.81
CA SER A 39 7.81 11.70 3.04
C SER A 39 7.05 12.17 4.27
N TYR A 40 6.49 13.39 4.24
CA TYR A 40 5.69 13.92 5.34
C TYR A 40 4.39 13.14 5.57
N GLN A 41 3.71 12.71 4.52
CA GLN A 41 2.52 11.88 4.65
C GLN A 41 2.81 10.56 5.38
N TRP A 42 3.96 9.93 5.08
CA TRP A 42 4.37 8.70 5.75
C TRP A 42 4.75 8.93 7.20
N GLU A 43 5.46 10.02 7.50
CA GLU A 43 5.81 10.39 8.87
C GLU A 43 4.56 10.66 9.72
N ASN A 44 3.61 11.44 9.19
CA ASN A 44 2.34 11.70 9.86
C ASN A 44 1.53 10.41 10.07
N ALA A 45 1.50 9.52 9.07
CA ALA A 45 0.82 8.23 9.20
C ALA A 45 1.47 7.32 10.25
N PHE A 46 2.80 7.35 10.35
CA PHE A 46 3.56 6.61 11.35
C PHE A 46 3.33 7.17 12.76
N VAL A 47 3.30 8.49 12.93
CA VAL A 47 2.95 9.11 14.23
C VAL A 47 1.52 8.76 14.66
N ALA A 48 0.58 8.73 13.71
CA ALA A 48 -0.83 8.49 14.01
C ALA A 48 -1.15 7.01 14.30
N LYS A 49 -0.51 6.05 13.62
CA LYS A 49 -0.89 4.62 13.63
C LYS A 49 0.28 3.65 13.77
N GLY A 50 1.48 4.14 14.05
CA GLY A 50 2.69 3.34 14.10
C GLY A 50 3.00 2.65 12.77
N ALA A 51 3.57 1.44 12.84
CA ALA A 51 3.95 0.66 11.66
C ALA A 51 2.75 0.32 10.75
N GLU A 52 1.55 0.16 11.31
CA GLU A 52 0.34 -0.12 10.54
C GLU A 52 -0.05 1.05 9.61
N GLY A 53 0.28 2.28 10.01
CA GLY A 53 0.04 3.49 9.22
C GLY A 53 0.84 3.53 7.91
N LEU A 54 1.98 2.84 7.85
CA LEU A 54 2.84 2.75 6.68
C LEU A 54 2.39 1.67 5.67
N GLY A 55 1.39 0.87 6.02
CA GLY A 55 0.83 -0.16 5.15
C GLY A 55 0.37 0.38 3.79
N ASN A 56 0.34 -0.50 2.79
CA ASN A 56 -0.18 -0.14 1.47
C ASN A 56 -1.70 0.00 1.54
N LYS A 57 -2.23 1.21 1.36
CA LYS A 57 -3.66 1.44 1.17
C LYS A 57 -3.98 1.15 -0.28
N ARG A 58 -4.39 -0.09 -0.58
CA ARG A 58 -4.85 -0.44 -1.92
C ARG A 58 -6.09 0.42 -2.25
N PRO A 59 -6.09 1.19 -3.34
CA PRO A 59 -7.31 1.84 -3.80
C PRO A 59 -8.29 0.75 -4.24
N GLY A 60 -9.45 0.68 -3.59
CA GLY A 60 -10.49 -0.30 -3.89
C GLY A 60 -11.04 -1.02 -2.66
N PHE A 61 -12.11 -1.78 -2.87
CA PHE A 61 -12.69 -2.64 -1.85
C PHE A 61 -11.74 -3.80 -1.52
N LYS A 62 -11.75 -4.25 -0.26
CA LYS A 62 -11.05 -5.48 0.12
C LYS A 62 -11.61 -6.66 -0.69
N PRO A 63 -10.79 -7.69 -1.00
CA PRO A 63 -11.27 -8.89 -1.68
C PRO A 63 -12.50 -9.47 -0.97
N GLY A 64 -13.59 -9.67 -1.72
CA GLY A 64 -14.86 -10.19 -1.19
C GLY A 64 -15.75 -9.15 -0.51
N THR A 65 -15.32 -7.88 -0.38
CA THR A 65 -16.12 -6.81 0.25
C THR A 65 -16.79 -5.88 -0.77
N CYS A 66 -16.51 -6.01 -2.07
CA CYS A 66 -17.16 -5.15 -3.07
C CYS A 66 -18.68 -5.42 -3.08
N PRO A 67 -19.54 -4.42 -2.81
CA PRO A 67 -21.00 -4.62 -2.78
C PRO A 67 -21.56 -5.07 -4.12
N TRP A 68 -20.91 -4.65 -5.21
CA TRP A 68 -21.30 -4.92 -6.59
C TRP A 68 -20.66 -6.19 -7.16
N ARG A 69 -19.89 -6.94 -6.35
CA ARG A 69 -19.32 -8.20 -6.83
C ARG A 69 -20.45 -9.20 -7.01
N ILE A 70 -20.47 -9.84 -8.17
CA ILE A 70 -21.41 -10.92 -8.47
C ILE A 70 -21.17 -12.06 -7.46
N LYS A 71 -22.25 -12.65 -6.93
CA LYS A 71 -22.13 -13.79 -6.00
C LYS A 71 -21.35 -14.93 -6.69
N GLY A 72 -20.48 -15.61 -5.95
CA GLY A 72 -19.65 -16.69 -6.50
C GLY A 72 -20.47 -17.77 -7.22
N GLU A 73 -21.64 -18.11 -6.68
CA GLU A 73 -22.59 -19.05 -7.30
C GLU A 73 -23.05 -18.64 -8.71
N LEU A 74 -23.16 -17.33 -8.96
CA LEU A 74 -23.51 -16.80 -10.28
C LEU A 74 -22.27 -16.75 -11.19
N GLU A 75 -21.10 -16.40 -10.65
CA GLU A 75 -19.82 -16.45 -11.39
C GLU A 75 -19.56 -17.87 -11.93
N GLU A 76 -19.75 -18.90 -11.10
CA GLU A 76 -19.57 -20.31 -11.47
C GLU A 76 -20.52 -20.78 -12.58
N LYS A 77 -21.75 -20.24 -12.65
CA LYS A 77 -22.69 -20.55 -13.73
C LYS A 77 -22.36 -19.84 -15.04
N ILE A 78 -21.74 -18.66 -14.98
CA ILE A 78 -21.41 -17.83 -16.15
C ILE A 78 -20.12 -18.29 -16.84
N LEU A 79 -19.10 -18.68 -16.06
CA LEU A 79 -17.80 -19.12 -16.58
C LEU A 79 -17.87 -20.22 -17.66
N PRO A 80 -18.60 -21.34 -17.46
CA PRO A 80 -18.69 -22.40 -18.46
C PRO A 80 -19.34 -21.91 -19.76
N LEU A 81 -20.39 -21.09 -19.68
CA LEU A 81 -21.09 -20.52 -20.84
C LEU A 81 -20.18 -19.64 -21.71
N ARG A 82 -19.17 -19.02 -21.11
CA ARG A 82 -18.20 -18.17 -21.82
C ARG A 82 -17.08 -19.00 -22.48
N THR A 83 -16.81 -20.20 -21.97
CA THR A 83 -15.67 -21.03 -22.39
C THR A 83 -16.06 -22.04 -23.48
N SER A 84 -17.36 -22.29 -23.66
CA SER A 84 -17.90 -23.24 -24.64
C SER A 84 -18.13 -22.68 -26.05
N CYS A 85 -17.56 -21.51 -26.37
CA CYS A 85 -17.58 -20.91 -27.71
C CYS A 85 -16.25 -21.14 -28.43
#